data_AF-A0A4Q1JUX4-F1
#
_entry.id   AF-A0A4Q1JUX4-F1
#
_cell.length_a   1.000
_cell.length_b   1.000
_cell.length_c   1.000
_cell.angle_alpha   90.00
_cell.angle_beta   90.00
_cell.angle_gamma   90.00
#
_symmetry.space_group_name_H-M   'P 1'
#
loop_
_entity.id
_entity.type
_entity.pdbx_description
1 polymer ?
#
loop_
_entity_poly.entity_id
_entity_poly.type
_entity_poly.pdbx_seq_one_letter_code
_entity_poly.pdbx_strand_id
1 'polypeptide(L)'
;MPSPIVLRLGLWPLACLSLAACHRSSEGMSATPTPSPAAATASATATATSAPLPDTPDAAAARKPETAPDEKVQAYTRIGEDLRGFISEDSEFFARRRAEQAAQVRQGDFTKIRTDDRFFFGPEQLDGLRSTLEMPGQAGELDASAAELLTTLDTHLPNWRELRQYNEARAYERDQGSKGRRMLPGYVTGIDAVEGAVKKFEARIRSASEVATEAAMAKYRADGLMMEVHTRDALELAEQALKLFNTTDDFKDDGKLAKADGLIADMEGDLKAFRSEYARRLDSNDPPLPRVDLYDVVDSNLTAMVGHYRAARQDPLQYYYAVDSYNMAVDTLEIMNR
;
A
#
# COMPACT_ATOMS: atom_id res chain seq x y z
N MET A 1 18.70 -15.62 -18.26
CA MET A 1 18.67 -14.19 -17.93
C MET A 1 17.77 -14.04 -16.72
N PRO A 2 18.25 -13.58 -15.56
CA PRO A 2 17.36 -13.33 -14.44
C PRO A 2 16.40 -12.21 -14.82
N SER A 3 15.12 -12.39 -14.47
CA SER A 3 14.06 -11.39 -14.64
C SER A 3 14.45 -10.05 -14.00
N PRO A 4 13.91 -8.91 -14.48
CA PRO A 4 14.09 -7.64 -13.77
C PRO A 4 13.57 -7.79 -12.34
N ILE A 5 14.43 -7.46 -11.38
CA ILE A 5 14.14 -7.52 -9.94
C ILE A 5 13.23 -6.33 -9.64
N VAL A 6 11.96 -6.61 -9.37
CA VAL A 6 11.00 -5.58 -8.94
C VAL A 6 11.05 -5.52 -7.42
N LEU A 7 11.70 -4.49 -6.89
CA LEU A 7 11.52 -4.13 -5.48
C LEU A 7 10.06 -3.69 -5.31
N ARG A 8 9.28 -4.43 -4.51
CA ARG A 8 7.96 -3.96 -4.13
C ARG A 8 8.16 -2.78 -3.20
N LEU A 9 7.90 -1.58 -3.73
CA LEU A 9 7.74 -0.40 -2.89
C LEU A 9 6.65 -0.72 -1.88
N GLY A 10 6.98 -0.66 -0.60
CA GLY A 10 6.02 -0.83 0.47
C GLY A 10 5.03 0.33 0.42
N LEU A 11 4.00 0.27 -0.42
CA LEU A 11 2.76 0.97 -0.12
C LEU A 11 2.07 0.10 0.90
N TRP A 12 2.31 0.41 2.17
CA TRP A 12 1.72 -0.28 3.30
C TRP A 12 0.21 -0.20 3.16
N PRO A 13 -0.49 -1.34 2.91
CA PRO A 13 -1.93 -1.31 2.89
C PRO A 13 -2.40 -0.90 4.26
N LEU A 14 -3.28 0.08 4.23
CA LEU A 14 -3.89 0.75 5.36
C LEU A 14 -4.86 -0.22 6.05
N ALA A 15 -4.28 -1.15 6.80
CA ALA A 15 -4.99 -2.17 7.54
C ALA A 15 -5.21 -1.74 8.98
N CYS A 16 -6.41 -1.26 9.26
CA CYS A 16 -6.87 -1.05 10.61
C CYS A 16 -7.29 -2.39 11.22
N LEU A 17 -6.51 -2.89 12.18
CA LEU A 17 -6.93 -3.91 13.14
C LEU A 17 -8.12 -3.38 13.96
N SER A 18 -9.33 -3.77 13.57
CA SER A 18 -10.48 -3.69 14.46
C SER A 18 -10.35 -4.79 15.52
N LEU A 19 -9.81 -4.45 16.70
CA LEU A 19 -9.95 -5.26 17.90
C LEU A 19 -11.42 -5.20 18.35
N ALA A 20 -12.26 -6.04 17.74
CA ALA A 20 -13.56 -6.37 18.29
C ALA A 20 -13.34 -7.16 19.58
N ALA A 21 -13.56 -6.51 20.72
CA ALA A 21 -13.65 -7.19 22.00
C ALA A 21 -14.77 -8.26 21.93
N CYS A 22 -14.37 -9.53 21.86
CA CYS A 22 -15.27 -10.65 22.05
C CYS A 22 -15.77 -10.66 23.50
N HIS A 23 -16.96 -10.10 23.75
CA HIS A 23 -17.77 -10.48 24.90
C HIS A 23 -18.72 -11.60 24.44
N ARG A 24 -18.23 -12.84 24.41
CA ARG A 24 -19.06 -14.02 24.19
C ARG A 24 -19.52 -14.52 25.55
N SER A 25 -20.66 -14.00 26.01
CA SER A 25 -21.41 -14.60 27.11
C SER A 25 -21.76 -16.04 26.73
N SER A 26 -21.23 -16.98 27.50
CA SER A 26 -21.68 -18.36 27.52
C SER A 26 -23.06 -18.42 28.15
N GLU A 27 -24.05 -18.98 27.46
CA GLU A 27 -25.09 -19.87 28.03
C GLU A 27 -26.09 -20.32 26.96
N GLY A 28 -26.55 -21.57 27.07
CA GLY A 28 -27.80 -22.02 26.44
C GLY A 28 -27.69 -23.22 25.52
N MET A 29 -27.26 -24.38 26.03
CA MET A 29 -27.56 -25.67 25.39
C MET A 29 -28.66 -26.36 26.18
N SER A 30 -29.86 -26.39 25.58
CA SER A 30 -31.08 -26.97 26.10
C SER A 30 -31.04 -28.50 26.09
N ALA A 31 -31.35 -29.11 27.24
CA ALA A 31 -31.95 -30.44 27.31
C ALA A 31 -32.85 -30.53 28.56
N THR A 32 -34.10 -30.93 28.36
CA THR A 32 -35.13 -31.26 29.37
C THR A 32 -35.68 -32.66 29.05
N PRO A 33 -36.50 -33.31 29.91
CA PRO A 33 -36.60 -33.30 31.39
C PRO A 33 -36.50 -34.76 31.95
N THR A 34 -36.54 -35.04 33.26
CA THR A 34 -37.71 -35.44 34.11
C THR A 34 -37.15 -36.10 35.42
N PRO A 35 -37.93 -36.38 36.50
CA PRO A 35 -38.30 -35.49 37.61
C PRO A 35 -37.85 -35.96 39.04
N SER A 36 -37.80 -35.00 40.00
CA SER A 36 -38.21 -34.98 41.45
C SER A 36 -38.07 -36.19 42.41
N PRO A 37 -38.25 -36.04 43.76
CA PRO A 37 -38.27 -34.84 44.63
C PRO A 37 -37.50 -34.96 45.99
N ALA A 38 -37.43 -33.83 46.73
CA ALA A 38 -37.79 -33.68 48.16
C ALA A 38 -36.74 -33.25 49.22
N ALA A 39 -37.25 -32.37 50.11
CA ALA A 39 -36.86 -31.95 51.47
C ALA A 39 -35.81 -30.81 51.63
N ALA A 40 -36.24 -29.58 51.94
CA ALA A 40 -36.49 -28.98 53.29
C ALA A 40 -35.17 -28.50 53.95
N THR A 41 -34.97 -27.30 54.50
CA THR A 41 -35.83 -26.45 55.36
C THR A 41 -35.15 -25.06 55.54
N ALA A 42 -35.95 -23.97 55.69
CA ALA A 42 -35.83 -22.76 56.55
C ALA A 42 -34.44 -22.15 56.93
N SER A 43 -34.21 -20.85 57.17
CA SER A 43 -34.99 -19.59 57.26
C SER A 43 -33.99 -18.43 57.51
N ALA A 44 -34.49 -17.19 57.37
CA ALA A 44 -34.12 -15.95 58.08
C ALA A 44 -33.41 -14.81 57.29
N THR A 45 -34.27 -13.94 56.74
CA THR A 45 -34.32 -12.47 56.90
C THR A 45 -33.04 -11.66 57.14
N ALA A 46 -32.76 -10.73 56.22
CA ALA A 46 -32.46 -9.33 56.55
C ALA A 46 -32.75 -8.42 55.34
N THR A 47 -33.80 -7.59 55.48
CA THR A 47 -34.20 -6.53 54.56
C THR A 47 -33.34 -5.29 54.82
N ALA A 48 -32.72 -4.73 53.78
CA ALA A 48 -32.23 -3.35 53.81
C ALA A 48 -32.52 -2.68 52.46
N THR A 49 -33.64 -1.96 52.42
CA THR A 49 -33.98 -0.98 51.39
C THR A 49 -33.15 0.28 51.64
N SER A 50 -32.42 0.76 50.64
CA SER A 50 -31.90 2.12 50.59
C SER A 50 -31.95 2.63 49.15
N ALA A 51 -32.46 3.85 49.02
CA ALA A 51 -32.93 4.54 47.82
C ALA A 51 -31.83 4.79 46.75
N PRO A 52 -32.22 5.04 45.48
CA PRO A 52 -31.29 5.18 44.37
C PRO A 52 -30.55 6.52 44.40
N LEU A 53 -29.25 6.49 44.12
CA LEU A 53 -28.43 7.68 43.86
C LEU A 53 -28.61 8.15 42.41
N PRO A 54 -28.48 9.46 42.14
CA PRO A 54 -28.96 10.11 40.93
C PRO A 54 -28.10 9.83 39.70
N ASP A 55 -28.77 9.75 38.55
CA ASP A 55 -28.20 9.71 37.21
C ASP A 55 -27.15 10.81 37.02
N THR A 56 -25.89 10.39 36.93
CA THR A 56 -24.86 11.21 36.31
C THR A 56 -24.91 10.89 34.83
N PRO A 57 -25.20 11.84 33.93
CA PRO A 57 -25.16 11.57 32.50
C PRO A 57 -23.69 11.43 32.11
N ASP A 58 -23.15 10.21 32.23
CA ASP A 58 -21.84 9.93 31.69
C ASP A 58 -21.89 10.17 30.19
N ALA A 59 -20.91 10.93 29.74
CA ALA A 59 -20.85 11.54 28.44
C ALA A 59 -20.73 10.47 27.37
N ALA A 60 -21.88 9.97 26.90
CA ALA A 60 -22.06 9.52 25.54
C ALA A 60 -21.99 10.73 24.58
N ALA A 61 -20.92 11.53 24.70
CA ALA A 61 -20.47 12.36 23.63
C ALA A 61 -20.03 11.39 22.54
N ALA A 62 -20.86 11.32 21.50
CA ALA A 62 -20.65 10.58 20.27
C ALA A 62 -19.16 10.41 19.97
N ARG A 63 -18.63 9.21 20.26
CA ARG A 63 -17.41 8.77 19.61
C ARG A 63 -17.77 8.69 18.14
N LYS A 64 -17.43 9.74 17.39
CA LYS A 64 -17.26 9.65 15.94
C LYS A 64 -16.42 8.38 15.69
N PRO A 65 -16.80 7.53 14.73
CA PRO A 65 -15.98 6.39 14.40
C PRO A 65 -14.57 6.91 14.12
N GLU A 66 -13.64 6.45 14.95
CA GLU A 66 -12.21 6.72 14.85
C GLU A 66 -11.80 6.24 13.46
N THR A 67 -11.45 7.20 12.61
CA THR A 67 -11.34 7.02 11.16
C THR A 67 -10.32 5.93 10.84
N ALA A 68 -10.84 4.79 10.39
CA ALA A 68 -10.19 4.05 9.34
C ALA A 68 -9.74 5.03 8.24
N PRO A 69 -8.63 4.77 7.55
CA PRO A 69 -8.20 5.58 6.41
C PRO A 69 -9.40 5.84 5.51
N ASP A 70 -9.69 7.13 5.32
CA ASP A 70 -10.86 7.64 4.60
C ASP A 70 -11.09 6.74 3.37
N GLU A 71 -12.27 6.13 3.25
CA GLU A 71 -12.61 5.19 2.17
C GLU A 71 -12.27 5.77 0.79
N LYS A 72 -12.34 7.10 0.68
CA LYS A 72 -11.94 7.87 -0.50
C LYS A 72 -10.44 7.77 -0.82
N VAL A 73 -9.58 7.87 0.19
CA VAL A 73 -8.12 7.71 0.03
C VAL A 73 -7.80 6.29 -0.42
N GLN A 74 -8.45 5.27 0.17
CA GLN A 74 -8.24 3.88 -0.26
C GLN A 74 -8.69 3.64 -1.71
N ALA A 75 -9.82 4.23 -2.11
CA ALA A 75 -10.29 4.15 -3.49
C ALA A 75 -9.29 4.79 -4.46
N TYR A 76 -8.71 5.95 -4.12
CA TYR A 76 -7.65 6.55 -4.91
C TYR A 76 -6.39 5.69 -4.97
N THR A 77 -5.98 5.06 -3.87
CA THR A 77 -4.81 4.16 -3.86
C THR A 77 -4.98 3.01 -4.86
N ARG A 78 -6.15 2.37 -4.90
CA ARG A 78 -6.43 1.29 -5.87
C ARG A 78 -6.37 1.79 -7.32
N ILE A 79 -6.93 2.97 -7.58
CA ILE A 79 -6.86 3.59 -8.92
C ILE A 79 -5.40 3.89 -9.29
N GLY A 80 -4.60 4.39 -8.35
CA GLY A 80 -3.17 4.64 -8.57
C GLY A 80 -2.39 3.37 -8.89
N GLU A 81 -2.65 2.28 -8.16
CA GLU A 81 -2.05 0.96 -8.44
C GLU A 81 -2.31 0.50 -9.88
N ASP A 82 -3.55 0.64 -10.37
CA ASP A 82 -3.92 0.33 -11.75
C ASP A 82 -3.22 1.25 -12.78
N LEU A 83 -3.07 2.53 -12.43
CA LEU A 83 -2.42 3.54 -13.28
C LEU A 83 -0.89 3.48 -13.23
N ARG A 84 -0.28 2.82 -12.25
CA ARG A 84 1.18 2.74 -12.12
C ARG A 84 1.83 2.17 -13.38
N GLY A 85 1.21 1.15 -13.98
CA GLY A 85 1.67 0.53 -15.22
C GLY A 85 1.75 1.48 -16.42
N PHE A 86 0.98 2.57 -16.40
CA PHE A 86 0.97 3.57 -17.48
C PHE A 86 2.30 4.33 -17.57
N ILE A 87 2.89 4.61 -16.41
CA ILE A 87 4.15 5.37 -16.27
C ILE A 87 5.34 4.47 -15.90
N SER A 88 5.10 3.26 -15.41
CA SER A 88 6.16 2.37 -14.96
C SER A 88 6.97 1.80 -16.12
N GLU A 89 8.25 1.58 -15.86
CA GLU A 89 9.27 1.09 -16.77
C GLU A 89 9.89 -0.19 -16.19
N ASP A 90 9.05 -1.07 -15.63
CA ASP A 90 9.45 -2.21 -14.79
C ASP A 90 10.34 -3.24 -15.52
N SER A 91 10.53 -3.10 -16.84
CA SER A 91 11.61 -3.76 -17.56
C SER A 91 12.38 -2.77 -18.45
N GLU A 92 13.71 -2.86 -18.42
CA GLU A 92 14.61 -2.08 -19.27
C GLU A 92 14.27 -2.24 -20.77
N PHE A 93 13.83 -3.44 -21.17
CA PHE A 93 13.40 -3.72 -22.53
C PHE A 93 12.16 -2.91 -22.94
N PHE A 94 11.12 -2.89 -22.10
CA PHE A 94 9.89 -2.15 -22.39
C PHE A 94 10.13 -0.63 -22.26
N ALA A 95 10.95 -0.20 -21.30
CA ALA A 95 11.39 1.17 -21.13
C ALA A 95 12.08 1.70 -22.40
N ARG A 96 13.08 0.96 -22.88
CA ARG A 96 13.80 1.31 -24.10
C ARG A 96 12.88 1.33 -25.31
N ARG A 97 12.02 0.32 -25.48
CA ARG A 97 11.04 0.29 -26.58
C ARG A 97 10.08 1.49 -26.53
N ARG A 98 9.59 1.86 -25.34
CA ARG A 98 8.71 3.02 -25.14
C ARG A 98 9.42 4.32 -25.51
N ALA A 99 10.68 4.49 -25.06
CA ALA A 99 11.49 5.64 -25.40
C ALA A 99 11.79 5.74 -26.92
N GLU A 100 12.12 4.61 -27.56
CA GLU A 100 12.34 4.55 -29.02
C GLU A 100 11.08 4.93 -29.80
N GLN A 101 9.90 4.41 -29.42
CA GLN A 101 8.63 4.79 -30.03
C GLN A 101 8.30 6.27 -29.81
N ALA A 102 8.47 6.78 -28.59
CA ALA A 102 8.27 8.18 -28.29
C ALA A 102 9.20 9.10 -29.12
N ALA A 103 10.44 8.68 -29.35
CA ALA A 103 11.37 9.40 -30.23
C ALA A 103 10.88 9.39 -31.70
N GLN A 104 10.40 8.26 -32.21
CA GLN A 104 9.83 8.15 -33.56
C GLN A 104 8.60 9.05 -33.75
N VAL A 105 7.69 9.08 -32.77
CA VAL A 105 6.54 9.98 -32.74
C VAL A 105 7.00 11.44 -32.80
N ARG A 106 7.99 11.83 -31.97
CA ARG A 106 8.53 13.20 -31.96
C ARG A 106 9.26 13.57 -33.26
N GLN A 107 9.76 12.59 -34.01
CA GLN A 107 10.32 12.77 -35.35
C GLN A 107 9.26 12.85 -36.47
N GLY A 108 7.98 12.72 -36.14
CA GLY A 108 6.89 12.84 -37.11
C GLY A 108 6.16 11.53 -37.44
N ASP A 109 6.59 10.39 -36.88
CA ASP A 109 5.95 9.10 -37.15
C ASP A 109 4.67 8.94 -36.31
N PHE A 110 3.57 9.45 -36.86
CA PHE A 110 2.26 9.33 -36.24
C PHE A 110 1.75 7.89 -36.16
N THR A 111 2.38 6.90 -36.81
CA THR A 111 1.97 5.49 -36.74
C THR A 111 2.51 4.77 -35.50
N LYS A 112 3.45 5.40 -34.78
CA LYS A 112 4.14 4.85 -33.60
C LYS A 112 3.58 5.35 -32.27
N ILE A 113 2.43 6.04 -32.31
CA ILE A 113 1.75 6.48 -31.10
C ILE A 113 1.41 5.29 -30.19
N ARG A 114 1.31 5.55 -28.89
CA ARG A 114 0.84 4.58 -27.91
C ARG A 114 -0.58 4.12 -28.24
N THR A 115 -0.88 2.86 -27.90
CA THR A 115 -2.20 2.24 -28.15
C THR A 115 -2.86 1.70 -26.89
N ASP A 116 -2.31 2.06 -25.72
CA ASP A 116 -2.69 1.55 -24.42
C ASP A 116 -3.70 2.43 -23.68
N ASP A 117 -4.26 3.45 -24.33
CA ASP A 117 -5.34 4.31 -23.79
C ASP A 117 -6.53 3.49 -23.29
N ARG A 118 -6.87 2.41 -23.98
CA ARG A 118 -8.01 1.56 -23.62
C ARG A 118 -7.79 0.77 -22.33
N PHE A 119 -6.54 0.47 -21.99
CA PHE A 119 -6.19 -0.31 -20.80
C PHE A 119 -6.17 0.57 -19.55
N PHE A 120 -5.57 1.76 -19.65
CA PHE A 120 -5.40 2.65 -18.50
C PHE A 120 -6.51 3.69 -18.35
N PHE A 121 -7.17 4.06 -19.45
CA PHE A 121 -8.17 5.12 -19.50
C PHE A 121 -9.42 4.65 -20.25
N GLY A 122 -9.86 3.42 -20.01
CA GLY A 122 -11.14 2.92 -20.48
C GLY A 122 -12.32 3.60 -19.75
N PRO A 123 -13.57 3.37 -20.21
CA PRO A 123 -14.76 3.93 -19.56
C PRO A 123 -14.84 3.60 -18.07
N GLU A 124 -14.55 2.35 -17.70
CA GLU A 124 -14.57 1.89 -16.31
C GLU A 124 -13.57 2.66 -15.42
N GLN A 125 -12.34 2.87 -15.90
CA GLN A 125 -11.32 3.61 -15.16
C GLN A 125 -11.70 5.08 -14.99
N LEU A 126 -12.23 5.70 -16.05
CA LEU A 126 -12.68 7.10 -16.01
C LEU A 126 -13.89 7.28 -15.07
N ASP A 127 -14.85 6.36 -15.11
CA ASP A 127 -16.02 6.40 -14.25
C ASP A 127 -15.65 6.09 -12.80
N GLY A 128 -14.68 5.21 -12.56
CA GLY A 128 -14.11 4.95 -11.23
C GLY A 128 -13.44 6.20 -10.64
N LEU A 129 -12.64 6.92 -11.43
CA LEU A 129 -12.00 8.16 -10.99
C LEU A 129 -13.02 9.28 -10.71
N ARG A 130 -14.05 9.44 -11.55
CA ARG A 130 -15.16 10.39 -11.32
C ARG A 130 -15.95 10.05 -10.06
N SER A 131 -16.36 8.78 -9.94
CA SER A 131 -17.13 8.31 -8.78
C SER A 131 -16.35 8.50 -7.48
N THR A 132 -15.04 8.23 -7.50
CA THR A 132 -14.18 8.43 -6.33
C THR A 132 -14.09 9.91 -5.96
N LEU A 133 -14.00 10.82 -6.94
CA LEU A 133 -14.00 12.27 -6.68
C LEU A 133 -15.30 12.74 -6.00
N GLU A 134 -16.43 12.13 -6.35
CA GLU A 134 -17.76 12.41 -5.78
C GLU A 134 -17.99 11.74 -4.41
N MET A 135 -17.14 10.80 -4.00
CA MET A 135 -17.27 10.15 -2.69
C MET A 135 -17.19 11.18 -1.54
N PRO A 136 -18.03 11.03 -0.49
CA PRO A 136 -17.90 11.83 0.72
C PRO A 136 -16.57 11.53 1.40
N GLY A 137 -15.92 12.56 1.94
CA GLY A 137 -14.59 12.45 2.54
C GLY A 137 -13.78 13.72 2.26
N GLN A 138 -12.66 13.88 2.96
CA GLN A 138 -11.72 14.98 2.70
C GLN A 138 -10.38 14.40 2.28
N ALA A 139 -10.14 14.32 0.97
CA ALA A 139 -8.86 13.89 0.43
C ALA A 139 -8.00 15.07 -0.06
N GLY A 140 -8.47 16.32 0.07
CA GLY A 140 -7.68 17.55 -0.12
C GLY A 140 -6.91 17.59 -1.45
N GLU A 141 -5.58 17.49 -1.36
CA GLU A 141 -4.68 17.49 -2.52
C GLU A 141 -4.87 16.27 -3.46
N LEU A 142 -5.36 15.12 -2.93
CA LEU A 142 -5.72 13.98 -3.77
C LEU A 142 -6.93 14.29 -4.66
N ASP A 143 -7.98 14.91 -4.09
CA ASP A 143 -9.14 15.34 -4.88
C ASP A 143 -8.74 16.33 -5.98
N ALA A 144 -7.89 17.30 -5.64
CA ALA A 144 -7.40 18.29 -6.60
C ALA A 144 -6.59 17.64 -7.75
N SER A 145 -5.69 16.71 -7.43
CA SER A 145 -4.88 16.01 -8.45
C SER A 145 -5.68 15.01 -9.27
N ALA A 146 -6.69 14.34 -8.69
CA ALA A 146 -7.63 13.51 -9.42
C ALA A 146 -8.49 14.34 -10.39
N ALA A 147 -8.99 15.50 -9.96
CA ALA A 147 -9.75 16.41 -10.81
C ALA A 147 -8.91 16.99 -11.96
N GLU A 148 -7.64 17.31 -11.69
CA GLU A 148 -6.68 17.71 -12.72
C GLU A 148 -6.45 16.58 -13.73
N LEU A 149 -6.20 15.35 -13.26
CA LEU A 149 -6.04 14.18 -14.12
C LEU A 149 -7.27 13.96 -15.02
N LEU A 150 -8.48 14.01 -14.45
CA LEU A 150 -9.73 13.91 -15.23
C LEU A 150 -9.83 15.00 -16.30
N THR A 151 -9.55 16.25 -15.93
CA THR A 151 -9.61 17.39 -16.85
C THR A 151 -8.60 17.24 -18.00
N THR A 152 -7.38 16.79 -17.68
CA THR A 152 -6.34 16.50 -18.69
C THR A 152 -6.78 15.38 -19.62
N LEU A 153 -7.36 14.30 -19.07
CA LEU A 153 -7.89 13.18 -19.87
C LEU A 153 -9.04 13.63 -20.77
N ASP A 154 -10.04 14.34 -20.25
CA ASP A 154 -11.17 14.83 -21.04
C ASP A 154 -10.71 15.75 -22.19
N THR A 155 -9.64 16.52 -21.99
CA THR A 155 -9.05 17.42 -23.00
C THR A 155 -8.28 16.66 -24.09
N HIS A 156 -7.43 15.70 -23.72
CA HIS A 156 -6.42 15.15 -24.63
C HIS A 156 -6.76 13.75 -25.17
N LEU A 157 -7.52 12.96 -24.43
CA LEU A 157 -7.86 11.58 -24.81
C LEU A 157 -8.67 11.50 -26.12
N PRO A 158 -9.57 12.45 -26.48
CA PRO A 158 -10.26 12.41 -27.77
C PRO A 158 -9.32 12.42 -28.97
N ASN A 159 -8.32 13.31 -29.00
CA ASN A 159 -7.36 13.38 -30.10
C ASN A 159 -6.48 12.13 -30.18
N TRP A 160 -6.05 11.60 -29.02
CA TRP A 160 -5.30 10.35 -28.97
C TRP A 160 -6.13 9.18 -29.53
N ARG A 161 -7.36 9.00 -29.04
CA ARG A 161 -8.27 7.93 -29.50
C ARG A 161 -8.56 8.03 -30.99
N GLU A 162 -8.78 9.23 -31.51
CA GLU A 162 -9.03 9.44 -32.93
C GLU A 162 -7.80 9.13 -33.79
N LEU A 163 -6.60 9.55 -33.37
CA LEU A 163 -5.36 9.25 -34.10
C LEU A 163 -5.06 7.76 -34.09
N ARG A 164 -5.30 7.08 -32.95
CA ARG A 164 -5.17 5.62 -32.85
C ARG A 164 -6.13 4.92 -33.81
N GLN A 165 -7.40 5.29 -33.80
CA GLN A 165 -8.40 4.69 -34.71
C GLN A 165 -8.05 4.93 -36.19
N TYR A 166 -7.55 6.12 -36.53
CA TYR A 166 -7.07 6.44 -37.87
C TYR A 166 -5.92 5.52 -38.31
N ASN A 167 -4.99 5.22 -37.42
CA ASN A 167 -3.88 4.30 -37.68
C ASN A 167 -4.34 2.83 -37.76
N GLU A 168 -5.18 2.39 -36.85
CA GLU A 168 -5.77 1.03 -36.84
C GLU A 168 -6.52 0.74 -38.14
N ALA A 169 -7.29 1.73 -38.63
CA ALA A 169 -8.02 1.63 -39.89
C ALA A 169 -7.13 1.77 -41.14
N ARG A 170 -5.81 1.99 -40.98
CA ARG A 170 -4.86 2.32 -42.05
C ARG A 170 -5.35 3.45 -42.97
N ALA A 171 -6.13 4.39 -42.42
CA ALA A 171 -6.73 5.45 -43.21
C ALA A 171 -5.69 6.40 -43.83
N TYR A 172 -4.47 6.42 -43.27
CA TYR A 172 -3.32 7.14 -43.80
C TYR A 172 -2.91 6.75 -45.22
N GLU A 173 -3.27 5.55 -45.68
CA GLU A 173 -2.97 5.12 -47.05
C GLU A 173 -3.79 5.88 -48.08
N ARG A 174 -4.96 6.37 -47.70
CA ARG A 174 -5.89 7.08 -48.59
C ARG A 174 -5.59 8.56 -48.70
N ASP A 175 -5.09 9.17 -47.64
CA ASP A 175 -4.81 10.61 -47.56
C ASP A 175 -3.30 10.93 -47.46
N GLN A 176 -2.46 9.92 -47.74
CA GLN A 176 -1.00 9.97 -47.66
C GLN A 176 -0.49 10.46 -46.29
N GLY A 177 -1.21 10.16 -45.21
CA GLY A 177 -0.85 10.54 -43.83
C GLY A 177 -1.14 12.00 -43.48
N SER A 178 -1.89 12.73 -44.30
CA SER A 178 -2.14 14.16 -44.08
C SER A 178 -2.92 14.43 -42.78
N LYS A 179 -3.97 13.65 -42.47
CA LYS A 179 -4.68 13.75 -41.19
C LYS A 179 -3.78 13.37 -40.02
N GLY A 180 -3.01 12.29 -40.13
CA GLY A 180 -2.09 11.84 -39.08
C GLY A 180 -1.07 12.92 -38.70
N ARG A 181 -0.40 13.51 -39.70
CA ARG A 181 0.56 14.62 -39.47
C ARG A 181 -0.09 15.85 -38.83
N ARG A 182 -1.34 16.17 -39.17
CA ARG A 182 -2.08 17.29 -38.56
C ARG A 182 -2.41 17.05 -37.08
N MET A 183 -2.77 15.82 -36.72
CA MET A 183 -3.17 15.47 -35.35
C MET A 183 -1.99 15.21 -34.41
N LEU A 184 -0.84 14.86 -34.97
CA LEU A 184 0.36 14.48 -34.22
C LEU A 184 0.82 15.51 -33.18
N PRO A 185 0.88 16.84 -33.45
CA PRO A 185 1.26 17.82 -32.44
C PRO A 185 0.32 17.83 -31.23
N GLY A 186 -0.98 17.67 -31.47
CA GLY A 186 -1.97 17.54 -30.40
C GLY A 186 -1.82 16.25 -29.60
N TYR A 187 -1.37 15.16 -30.25
CA TYR A 187 -1.08 13.90 -29.58
C TYR A 187 0.16 14.02 -28.69
N VAL A 188 1.26 14.59 -29.21
CA VAL A 188 2.51 14.78 -28.45
C VAL A 188 2.25 15.65 -27.22
N THR A 189 1.56 16.78 -27.40
CA THR A 189 1.17 17.65 -26.27
C THR A 189 0.29 16.89 -25.27
N GLY A 190 -0.67 16.11 -25.77
CA GLY A 190 -1.60 15.39 -24.92
C GLY A 190 -0.97 14.25 -24.13
N ILE A 191 -0.07 13.47 -24.72
CA ILE A 191 0.57 12.35 -24.01
C ILE A 191 1.52 12.86 -22.93
N ASP A 192 2.30 13.93 -23.21
CA ASP A 192 3.18 14.55 -22.21
C ASP A 192 2.35 15.12 -21.03
N ALA A 193 1.20 15.75 -21.32
CA ALA A 193 0.29 16.26 -20.29
C ALA A 193 -0.33 15.15 -19.44
N VAL A 194 -0.83 14.08 -20.06
CA VAL A 194 -1.42 12.93 -19.36
C VAL A 194 -0.38 12.21 -18.50
N GLU A 195 0.83 11.95 -19.02
CA GLU A 195 1.92 11.35 -18.22
C GLU A 195 2.31 12.22 -17.03
N GLY A 196 2.35 13.55 -17.21
CA GLY A 196 2.58 14.50 -16.12
C GLY A 196 1.50 14.45 -15.05
N ALA A 197 0.23 14.44 -15.44
CA ALA A 197 -0.91 14.38 -14.53
C ALA A 197 -0.95 13.06 -13.74
N VAL A 198 -0.70 11.91 -14.40
CA VAL A 198 -0.62 10.60 -13.71
C VAL A 198 0.54 10.58 -12.71
N LYS A 199 1.73 11.08 -13.08
CA LYS A 199 2.88 11.18 -12.15
C LYS A 199 2.55 12.04 -10.92
N LYS A 200 1.84 13.15 -11.12
CA LYS A 200 1.43 14.04 -10.03
C LYS A 200 0.42 13.35 -9.10
N PHE A 201 -0.56 12.67 -9.67
CA PHE A 201 -1.55 11.90 -8.91
C PHE A 201 -0.88 10.77 -8.08
N GLU A 202 0.00 9.98 -8.70
CA GLU A 202 0.79 8.94 -7.99
C GLU A 202 1.62 9.51 -6.84
N ALA A 203 2.24 10.67 -7.05
CA ALA A 203 3.02 11.33 -6.00
C ALA A 203 2.14 11.78 -4.83
N ARG A 204 0.90 12.22 -5.09
CA ARG A 204 -0.06 12.57 -4.04
C ARG A 204 -0.56 11.35 -3.28
N ILE A 205 -0.79 10.23 -3.95
CA ILE A 205 -1.13 8.94 -3.29
C ILE A 205 -0.01 8.56 -2.34
N ARG A 206 1.25 8.57 -2.82
CA ARG A 206 2.41 8.25 -1.97
C ARG A 206 2.49 9.15 -0.75
N SER A 207 2.35 10.45 -0.92
CA SER A 207 2.39 11.41 0.19
C SER A 207 1.26 11.17 1.19
N ALA A 208 0.05 10.85 0.73
CA ALA A 208 -1.06 10.51 1.62
C ALA A 208 -0.81 9.21 2.38
N SER A 209 -0.23 8.20 1.73
CA SER A 209 0.18 6.95 2.38
C SER A 209 1.27 7.18 3.43
N GLU A 210 2.28 8.02 3.15
CA GLU A 210 3.33 8.38 4.11
C GLU A 210 2.73 9.02 5.38
N VAL A 211 1.84 10.01 5.22
CA VAL A 211 1.16 10.67 6.36
C VAL A 211 0.31 9.66 7.16
N ALA A 212 -0.38 8.74 6.48
CA ALA A 212 -1.18 7.72 7.16
C ALA A 212 -0.31 6.73 7.93
N THR A 213 0.83 6.33 7.37
CA THR A 213 1.83 5.48 8.05
C THR A 213 2.41 6.19 9.27
N GLU A 214 2.79 7.47 9.15
CA GLU A 214 3.29 8.27 10.29
C GLU A 214 2.25 8.35 11.42
N ALA A 215 0.98 8.60 11.09
CA ALA A 215 -0.10 8.65 12.06
C ALA A 215 -0.32 7.29 12.74
N ALA A 216 -0.29 6.19 11.98
CA ALA A 216 -0.38 4.84 12.53
C ALA A 216 0.78 4.53 13.47
N MET A 217 2.01 4.90 13.07
CA MET A 217 3.21 4.75 13.90
C MET A 217 3.16 5.57 15.18
N ALA A 218 2.66 6.80 15.13
CA ALA A 218 2.44 7.62 16.33
C ALA A 218 1.42 6.97 17.28
N LYS A 219 0.34 6.40 16.73
CA LYS A 219 -0.66 5.65 17.53
C LYS A 219 -0.06 4.41 18.17
N TYR A 220 0.71 3.60 17.45
CA TYR A 220 1.36 2.42 18.03
C TYR A 220 2.29 2.78 19.19
N ARG A 221 3.07 3.86 19.05
CA ARG A 221 3.92 4.37 20.13
C ARG A 221 3.09 4.84 21.34
N ALA A 222 1.97 5.53 21.11
CA ALA A 222 1.09 5.98 22.18
C ALA A 222 0.39 4.83 22.92
N ASP A 223 0.00 3.78 22.17
CA ASP A 223 -0.68 2.60 22.69
C ASP A 223 0.29 1.56 23.31
N GLY A 224 1.60 1.85 23.33
CA GLY A 224 2.63 0.95 23.88
C GLY A 224 2.88 -0.30 23.03
N LEU A 225 2.47 -0.28 21.76
CA LEU A 225 2.61 -1.37 20.80
C LEU A 225 4.02 -1.40 20.19
N MET A 226 5.03 -1.52 21.05
CA MET A 226 6.45 -1.38 20.65
C MET A 226 6.95 -2.49 19.74
N MET A 227 6.40 -3.70 19.86
CA MET A 227 6.72 -4.80 18.96
C MET A 227 6.37 -4.43 17.50
N GLU A 228 5.16 -3.90 17.30
CA GLU A 228 4.67 -3.42 16.01
C GLU A 228 5.48 -2.23 15.49
N VAL A 229 5.90 -1.31 16.38
CA VAL A 229 6.78 -0.19 16.02
C VAL A 229 8.11 -0.69 15.47
N HIS A 230 8.80 -1.56 16.22
CA HIS A 230 10.11 -2.09 15.81
C HIS A 230 10.03 -2.91 14.53
N THR A 231 8.98 -3.71 14.33
CA THR A 231 8.78 -4.44 13.07
C THR A 231 8.66 -3.47 11.89
N ARG A 232 7.96 -2.34 12.05
CA ARG A 232 7.77 -1.37 10.99
C ARG A 232 9.01 -0.53 10.70
N ASP A 233 9.65 -0.03 11.75
CA ASP A 233 10.90 0.74 11.62
C ASP A 233 11.99 -0.14 10.94
N ALA A 234 12.06 -1.44 11.28
CA ALA A 234 12.98 -2.36 10.63
C ALA A 234 12.69 -2.57 9.12
N LEU A 235 11.42 -2.73 8.73
CA LEU A 235 11.04 -2.86 7.31
C LEU A 235 11.34 -1.60 6.52
N GLU A 236 11.11 -0.42 7.09
CA GLU A 236 11.43 0.86 6.45
C GLU A 236 12.94 1.00 6.21
N LEU A 237 13.76 0.70 7.23
CA LEU A 237 15.21 0.71 7.12
C LEU A 237 15.72 -0.30 6.09
N ALA A 238 15.13 -1.50 6.03
CA ALA A 238 15.44 -2.50 5.01
C ALA A 238 15.18 -1.97 3.59
N GLU A 239 14.02 -1.36 3.37
CA GLU A 239 13.64 -0.80 2.08
C GLU A 239 14.59 0.33 1.65
N GLN A 240 14.91 1.23 2.58
CA GLN A 240 15.85 2.32 2.34
C GLN A 240 17.25 1.80 1.99
N ALA A 241 17.71 0.72 2.63
CA ALA A 241 19.00 0.10 2.35
C ALA A 241 19.03 -0.54 0.94
N LEU A 242 17.98 -1.26 0.56
CA LEU A 242 17.87 -1.87 -0.78
C LEU A 242 17.82 -0.80 -1.88
N LYS A 243 17.05 0.28 -1.71
CA LYS A 243 16.93 1.35 -2.72
C LYS A 243 18.25 2.04 -3.10
N LEU A 244 19.33 1.86 -2.35
CA LEU A 244 20.65 2.39 -2.69
C LEU A 244 21.29 1.69 -3.90
N PHE A 245 20.91 0.43 -4.15
CA PHE A 245 21.52 -0.43 -5.16
C PHE A 245 20.51 -0.73 -6.28
N ASN A 246 20.73 -0.10 -7.44
CA ASN A 246 19.96 -0.31 -8.66
C ASN A 246 20.70 -1.21 -9.65
N THR A 247 22.03 -1.22 -9.60
CA THR A 247 22.91 -1.99 -10.48
C THR A 247 23.97 -2.72 -9.67
N THR A 248 24.60 -3.74 -10.25
CA THR A 248 25.72 -4.43 -9.62
C THR A 248 26.94 -3.54 -9.39
N ASP A 249 27.10 -2.48 -10.20
CA ASP A 249 28.18 -1.50 -10.04
C ASP A 249 28.00 -0.61 -8.81
N ASP A 250 26.78 -0.48 -8.29
CA ASP A 250 26.52 0.28 -7.06
C ASP A 250 27.20 -0.34 -5.82
N PHE A 251 27.51 -1.64 -5.86
CA PHE A 251 28.29 -2.31 -4.81
C PHE A 251 29.78 -1.95 -4.81
N LYS A 252 30.25 -1.17 -5.79
CA LYS A 252 31.60 -0.61 -5.83
C LYS A 252 31.66 0.80 -5.24
N ASP A 253 30.51 1.39 -4.90
CA ASP A 253 30.42 2.72 -4.30
C ASP A 253 30.51 2.60 -2.77
N ASP A 254 31.67 2.93 -2.22
CA ASP A 254 31.93 2.90 -0.78
C ASP A 254 30.96 3.80 0.03
N GLY A 255 30.47 4.90 -0.57
CA GLY A 255 29.51 5.78 0.06
C GLY A 255 28.12 5.15 0.19
N LYS A 256 27.68 4.44 -0.85
CA LYS A 256 26.44 3.65 -0.81
C LYS A 256 26.54 2.50 0.19
N LEU A 257 27.67 1.79 0.19
CA LEU A 257 27.92 0.71 1.15
C LEU A 257 27.92 1.22 2.59
N ALA A 258 28.59 2.34 2.88
CA ALA A 258 28.60 2.91 4.22
C ALA A 258 27.20 3.35 4.68
N LYS A 259 26.41 3.95 3.78
CA LYS A 259 25.03 4.34 4.09
C LYS A 259 24.14 3.12 4.33
N ALA A 260 24.26 2.09 3.51
CA ALA A 260 23.53 0.83 3.69
C ALA A 260 23.94 0.13 5.01
N ASP A 261 25.23 0.08 5.32
CA ASP A 261 25.73 -0.50 6.58
C ASP A 261 25.15 0.22 7.81
N GLY A 262 25.00 1.56 7.75
CA GLY A 262 24.34 2.34 8.81
C GLY A 262 22.86 1.98 8.98
N LEU A 263 22.10 1.96 7.88
CA LEU A 263 20.68 1.58 7.90
C LEU A 263 20.46 0.14 8.39
N ILE A 264 21.33 -0.79 7.98
CA ILE A 264 21.29 -2.18 8.41
C ILE A 264 21.61 -2.31 9.91
N ALA A 265 22.54 -1.52 10.44
CA ALA A 265 22.86 -1.53 11.87
C ALA A 265 21.68 -1.03 12.72
N ASP A 266 21.02 0.05 12.28
CA ASP A 266 19.81 0.56 12.94
C ASP A 266 18.68 -0.49 12.89
N MET A 267 18.49 -1.14 11.74
CA MET A 267 17.51 -2.21 11.56
C MET A 267 17.78 -3.41 12.48
N GLU A 268 19.04 -3.87 12.60
CA GLU A 268 19.42 -4.93 13.54
C GLU A 268 19.16 -4.53 15.00
N GLY A 269 19.27 -3.24 15.32
CA GLY A 269 18.86 -2.65 16.58
C GLY A 269 17.36 -2.84 16.84
N ASP A 270 16.51 -2.51 15.87
CA ASP A 270 15.06 -2.71 15.95
C ASP A 270 14.67 -4.19 16.03
N LEU A 271 15.30 -5.08 15.25
CA LEU A 271 15.04 -6.52 15.35
C LEU A 271 15.39 -7.07 16.74
N LYS A 272 16.46 -6.58 17.36
CA LYS A 272 16.82 -6.94 18.74
C LYS A 272 15.77 -6.43 19.75
N ALA A 273 15.27 -5.22 19.56
CA ALA A 273 14.24 -4.64 20.42
C ALA A 273 12.90 -5.39 20.25
N PHE A 274 12.52 -5.69 19.00
CA PHE A 274 11.40 -6.56 18.65
C PHE A 274 11.47 -7.91 19.38
N ARG A 275 12.59 -8.64 19.29
CA ARG A 275 12.77 -9.94 19.97
C ARG A 275 12.64 -9.83 21.50
N SER A 276 13.08 -8.71 22.07
CA SER A 276 12.97 -8.45 23.52
C SER A 276 11.52 -8.21 23.94
N GLU A 277 10.76 -7.42 23.17
CA GLU A 277 9.32 -7.21 23.39
C GLU A 277 8.50 -8.47 23.16
N TYR A 278 8.86 -9.24 22.14
CA TYR A 278 8.25 -10.52 21.83
C TYR A 278 8.40 -11.51 23.00
N ALA A 279 9.62 -11.68 23.52
CA ALA A 279 9.87 -12.50 24.71
C ALA A 279 9.10 -12.00 25.94
N ARG A 280 9.04 -10.67 26.17
CA ARG A 280 8.27 -10.07 27.26
C ARG A 280 6.77 -10.37 27.15
N ARG A 281 6.20 -10.31 25.94
CA ARG A 281 4.78 -10.59 25.70
C ARG A 281 4.43 -12.04 25.98
N LEU A 282 5.30 -12.99 25.61
CA LEU A 282 5.13 -14.42 25.92
C LEU A 282 5.04 -14.71 27.43
N ASP A 283 5.76 -13.94 28.25
CA ASP A 283 5.82 -14.10 29.71
C ASP A 283 4.71 -13.32 30.46
N SER A 284 3.84 -12.61 29.75
CA SER A 284 2.86 -11.67 30.33
C SER A 284 1.40 -12.05 30.04
N ASN A 285 0.46 -11.43 30.75
CA ASN A 285 -0.98 -11.50 30.44
C ASN A 285 -1.40 -10.49 29.35
N ASP A 286 -0.45 -10.02 28.53
CA ASP A 286 -0.73 -9.14 27.39
C ASP A 286 -1.65 -9.86 26.37
N PRO A 287 -2.35 -9.12 25.48
CA PRO A 287 -3.23 -9.72 24.48
C PRO A 287 -2.51 -10.85 23.72
N PRO A 288 -3.18 -12.00 23.53
CA PRO A 288 -2.53 -13.17 22.94
C PRO A 288 -2.04 -12.86 21.53
N LEU A 289 -0.79 -13.23 21.25
CA LEU A 289 -0.21 -13.17 19.91
C LEU A 289 -1.07 -14.01 18.94
N PRO A 290 -1.14 -13.64 17.64
CA PRO A 290 -1.79 -14.47 16.63
C PRO A 290 -1.30 -15.92 16.68
N ARG A 291 -2.19 -16.89 16.48
CA ARG A 291 -1.90 -18.34 16.64
C ARG A 291 -0.83 -18.89 15.68
N VAL A 292 -0.49 -18.14 14.63
CA VAL A 292 0.67 -18.36 13.76
C VAL A 292 1.55 -17.15 13.99
N ASP A 293 2.76 -17.36 14.47
CA ASP A 293 3.67 -16.27 14.79
C ASP A 293 4.32 -15.71 13.53
N LEU A 294 3.51 -15.00 12.76
CA LEU A 294 3.92 -14.33 11.52
C LEU A 294 4.97 -13.25 11.80
N TYR A 295 5.10 -12.77 13.05
CA TYR A 295 6.17 -11.85 13.42
C TYR A 295 7.55 -12.52 13.45
N ASP A 296 7.66 -13.77 13.92
CA ASP A 296 8.92 -14.55 13.85
C ASP A 296 9.33 -14.82 12.39
N VAL A 297 8.34 -15.03 11.52
CA VAL A 297 8.59 -15.14 10.07
C VAL A 297 9.13 -13.83 9.49
N VAL A 298 8.58 -12.68 9.90
CA VAL A 298 9.11 -11.36 9.50
C VAL A 298 10.55 -11.17 10.00
N ASP A 299 10.82 -11.43 11.28
CA ASP A 299 12.17 -11.33 11.87
C ASP A 299 13.19 -12.23 11.17
N SER A 300 12.80 -13.47 10.88
CA SER A 300 13.63 -14.45 10.17
C SER A 300 13.98 -13.99 8.76
N ASN A 301 12.99 -13.48 8.01
CA ASN A 301 13.21 -12.98 6.65
C ASN A 301 14.06 -11.71 6.63
N LEU A 302 13.83 -10.76 7.54
CA LEU A 302 14.67 -9.56 7.64
C LEU A 302 16.11 -9.89 8.05
N THR A 303 16.28 -10.87 8.94
CA THR A 303 17.62 -11.37 9.30
C THR A 303 18.32 -12.05 8.12
N ALA A 304 17.60 -12.84 7.33
CA ALA A 304 18.12 -13.45 6.10
C ALA A 304 18.51 -12.38 5.07
N MET A 305 17.68 -11.34 4.91
CA MET A 305 17.96 -10.19 4.04
C MET A 305 19.30 -9.54 4.40
N VAL A 306 19.59 -9.32 5.68
CA VAL A 306 20.90 -8.80 6.14
C VAL A 306 22.04 -9.73 5.72
N GLY A 307 21.86 -11.03 5.92
CA GLY A 307 22.86 -12.03 5.53
C GLY A 307 23.17 -11.98 4.03
N HIS A 308 22.13 -11.91 3.20
CA HIS A 308 22.26 -11.81 1.75
C HIS A 308 22.86 -10.47 1.30
N TYR A 309 22.51 -9.35 1.94
CA TYR A 309 23.16 -8.05 1.69
C TYR A 309 24.66 -8.11 1.98
N ARG A 310 25.07 -8.69 3.11
CA ARG A 310 26.49 -8.86 3.46
C ARG A 310 27.21 -9.74 2.45
N ALA A 311 26.57 -10.81 1.97
CA ALA A 311 27.11 -11.66 0.92
C ALA A 311 27.18 -10.93 -0.44
N ALA A 312 26.23 -10.04 -0.73
CA ALA A 312 26.17 -9.26 -1.97
C ALA A 312 27.38 -8.33 -2.18
N ARG A 313 28.01 -7.91 -1.08
CA ARG A 313 29.28 -7.14 -1.11
C ARG A 313 30.44 -7.91 -1.75
N GLN A 314 30.37 -9.24 -1.77
CA GLN A 314 31.39 -10.12 -2.38
C GLN A 314 30.89 -10.73 -3.69
N ASP A 315 29.62 -11.12 -3.71
CA ASP A 315 28.95 -11.69 -4.88
C ASP A 315 27.64 -10.92 -5.13
N PRO A 316 27.63 -9.91 -6.02
CA PRO A 316 26.45 -9.09 -6.28
C PRO A 316 25.19 -9.86 -6.68
N LEU A 317 25.29 -11.13 -7.10
CA LEU A 317 24.14 -11.99 -7.36
C LEU A 317 23.34 -12.29 -6.08
N GLN A 318 23.97 -12.26 -4.91
CA GLN A 318 23.29 -12.47 -3.63
C GLN A 318 22.29 -11.35 -3.30
N TYR A 319 22.42 -10.19 -3.94
CA TYR A 319 21.49 -9.09 -3.77
C TYR A 319 20.05 -9.48 -4.15
N TYR A 320 19.89 -10.38 -5.12
CA TYR A 320 18.59 -10.94 -5.47
C TYR A 320 17.89 -11.56 -4.26
N TYR A 321 18.62 -12.37 -3.47
CA TYR A 321 18.06 -13.05 -2.30
C TYR A 321 17.77 -12.08 -1.14
N ALA A 322 18.52 -10.97 -1.06
CA ALA A 322 18.23 -9.90 -0.09
C ALA A 322 16.88 -9.25 -0.40
N VAL A 323 16.63 -8.93 -1.67
CA VAL A 323 15.34 -8.37 -2.12
C VAL A 323 14.20 -9.39 -1.95
N ASP A 324 14.45 -10.66 -2.29
CA ASP A 324 13.45 -11.73 -2.14
C ASP A 324 13.03 -11.92 -0.67
N SER A 325 14.00 -11.95 0.26
CA SER A 325 13.74 -12.05 1.69
C SER A 325 12.98 -10.82 2.23
N TYR A 326 13.32 -9.62 1.76
CA TYR A 326 12.54 -8.41 2.10
C TYR A 326 11.09 -8.51 1.59
N ASN A 327 10.88 -8.91 0.34
CA ASN A 327 9.54 -9.05 -0.23
C ASN A 327 8.71 -10.09 0.54
N MET A 328 9.32 -11.21 0.98
CA MET A 328 8.65 -12.20 1.83
C MET A 328 8.26 -11.64 3.20
N ALA A 329 9.10 -10.78 3.80
CA ALA A 329 8.77 -10.10 5.05
C ALA A 329 7.58 -9.14 4.87
N VAL A 330 7.55 -8.36 3.78
CA VAL A 330 6.42 -7.48 3.42
C VAL A 330 5.14 -8.29 3.21
N ASP A 331 5.18 -9.34 2.39
CA ASP A 331 4.01 -10.18 2.10
C ASP A 331 3.45 -10.82 3.38
N THR A 332 4.33 -11.26 4.28
CA THR A 332 3.94 -11.83 5.58
C THR A 332 3.21 -10.80 6.44
N LEU A 333 3.74 -9.58 6.50
CA LEU A 333 3.11 -8.50 7.26
C LEU A 333 1.76 -8.08 6.65
N GLU A 334 1.65 -8.05 5.32
CA GLU A 334 0.37 -7.79 4.65
C GLU A 334 -0.68 -8.84 5.00
N ILE A 335 -0.31 -10.11 5.11
CA ILE A 335 -1.23 -11.18 5.53
C ILE A 335 -1.74 -10.93 6.96
N MET A 336 -0.89 -10.46 7.87
CA MET A 336 -1.27 -10.15 9.27
C MET A 336 -2.27 -9.00 9.38
N ASN A 337 -2.28 -8.16 8.36
CA ASN A 337 -3.02 -6.92 8.28
C ASN A 337 -4.37 -7.09 7.51
N ARG A 338 -4.63 -8.25 6.90
CA ARG A 338 -5.90 -8.55 6.21
C ARG A 338 -6.92 -9.18 7.16
#